data_AF-A0A1M7KJG4-F1
#
_entry.id   AF-A0A1M7KJG4-F1
#
_cell.length_a   1.000
_cell.length_b   1.000
_cell.length_c   1.000
_cell.angle_alpha   90.00
_cell.angle_beta   90.00
_cell.angle_gamma   90.00
#
_symmetry.space_group_name_H-M   'P 1'
#
loop_
_entity.id
_entity.type
_entity.pdbx_description
1 polymer ?
#
loop_
_entity_poly.entity_id
_entity_poly.type
_entity_poly.pdbx_seq_one_letter_code
_entity_poly.pdbx_strand_id
1 'polypeptide(L)'
;MKILAASALAIGLGLAAVSASQAMPMAPLDPARTVSENVIQVAGGCGPGWHRGPYGGCRPMYNCPPGWHSGPFGRRCFRNGW
;
A
#
# COMPACT_ATOMS: atom_id res chain seq x y z
N MET A 1 32.04 40.45 -36.17
CA MET A 1 31.16 40.42 -34.97
C MET A 1 29.85 39.65 -35.19
N LYS A 2 29.30 39.52 -36.41
CA LYS A 2 28.05 38.77 -36.69
C LYS A 2 28.13 37.25 -36.45
N ILE A 3 29.28 36.63 -36.71
CA ILE A 3 29.49 35.16 -36.57
C ILE A 3 29.58 34.71 -35.10
N LEU A 4 30.02 35.60 -34.21
CA LEU A 4 30.12 35.32 -32.77
C LEU A 4 28.74 35.30 -32.08
N ALA A 5 27.81 36.14 -32.56
CA ALA A 5 26.45 36.16 -32.04
C ALA A 5 25.66 34.89 -32.42
N ALA A 6 25.87 34.38 -33.65
CA ALA A 6 25.20 33.17 -34.14
C ALA A 6 25.66 31.91 -33.39
N SER A 7 26.94 31.82 -33.04
CA SER A 7 27.49 30.70 -32.27
C SER A 7 27.01 30.70 -30.82
N ALA A 8 26.95 31.87 -30.17
CA ALA A 8 26.41 31.97 -28.81
C ALA A 8 24.93 31.56 -28.72
N LEU A 9 24.13 31.89 -29.73
CA LEU A 9 22.72 31.50 -29.80
C LEU A 9 22.55 29.98 -30.00
N ALA A 10 23.35 29.37 -30.88
CA ALA A 10 23.33 27.92 -31.10
C ALA A 10 23.71 27.13 -29.85
N ILE A 11 24.71 27.61 -29.09
CA ILE A 11 25.13 27.00 -27.83
C ILE A 11 24.05 27.19 -26.76
N GLY A 12 23.46 28.38 -26.65
CA GLY A 12 22.36 28.65 -25.71
C GLY A 12 21.13 27.78 -25.93
N LEU A 13 20.74 27.54 -27.18
CA LEU A 13 19.62 26.64 -27.51
C LEU A 13 19.96 25.17 -27.23
N GLY A 14 21.21 24.73 -27.47
CA GLY A 14 21.65 23.37 -27.18
C GLY A 14 21.63 23.03 -25.69
N LEU A 15 22.01 23.97 -24.82
CA LEU A 15 21.97 23.77 -23.37
C LEU A 15 20.54 23.76 -22.81
N ALA A 16 19.62 24.54 -23.38
CA ALA A 16 18.22 24.55 -22.96
C ALA A 16 17.49 23.22 -23.25
N ALA A 17 17.94 22.47 -24.25
CA ALA A 17 17.35 21.18 -24.63
C ALA A 17 17.76 20.01 -23.70
N VAL A 18 18.81 20.14 -22.87
CA VAL A 18 19.29 19.06 -22.00
C VAL A 18 18.42 18.87 -20.74
N SER A 19 17.55 19.84 -20.43
CA SER A 19 16.72 19.86 -19.22
C SER A 19 15.45 19.00 -19.28
N ALA A 20 15.21 18.29 -20.39
CA ALA A 20 14.05 17.40 -20.56
C ALA A 20 14.37 15.93 -20.26
N SER A 21 15.44 15.67 -19.51
CA SER A 21 15.80 14.32 -19.03
C SER A 21 14.82 13.88 -17.93
N GLN A 22 13.64 13.41 -18.33
CA GLN A 22 12.65 12.80 -17.43
C GLN A 22 13.12 11.38 -17.05
N ALA A 23 14.31 11.24 -16.44
CA ALA A 23 14.80 9.96 -15.96
C ALA A 23 14.01 9.58 -14.70
N MET A 24 12.89 8.89 -14.93
CA MET A 24 11.95 8.38 -13.91
C MET A 24 11.36 9.48 -13.02
N PRO A 25 10.31 10.20 -13.48
CA PRO A 25 9.49 10.98 -12.56
C PRO A 25 9.01 10.03 -11.46
N MET A 26 9.35 10.33 -10.20
CA MET A 26 8.83 9.59 -9.06
C MET A 26 7.31 9.70 -9.10
N ALA A 27 6.64 8.62 -9.49
CA ALA A 27 5.20 8.55 -9.43
C ALA A 27 4.77 8.70 -7.96
N PRO A 28 3.73 9.50 -7.67
CA PRO A 28 3.14 9.51 -6.34
C PRO A 28 2.80 8.08 -5.92
N LEU A 29 3.36 7.64 -4.80
CA LEU A 29 2.99 6.38 -4.17
C LEU A 29 1.57 6.54 -3.65
N ASP A 30 0.59 6.23 -4.50
CA ASP A 30 -0.79 6.10 -4.08
C ASP A 30 -0.89 4.85 -3.19
N PRO A 31 -1.19 4.98 -1.87
CA PRO A 31 -1.22 3.84 -0.98
C PRO A 31 -2.21 2.76 -1.44
N ALA A 32 -3.29 3.16 -2.13
CA ALA A 32 -4.28 2.23 -2.66
C ALA A 32 -3.76 1.44 -3.89
N ARG A 33 -2.76 1.95 -4.63
CA ARG A 33 -2.06 1.21 -5.70
C ARG A 33 -0.84 0.43 -5.22
N THR A 34 -0.29 0.74 -4.05
CA THR A 34 0.81 -0.04 -3.45
C THR A 34 0.36 -1.35 -2.82
N VAL A 35 -0.93 -1.49 -2.52
CA VAL A 35 -1.52 -2.80 -2.24
C VAL A 35 -1.64 -3.52 -3.58
N SER A 36 -0.60 -4.29 -3.92
CA SER A 36 -0.63 -5.18 -5.08
C SER A 36 -1.93 -5.98 -5.03
N GLU A 37 -2.75 -5.91 -6.09
CA GLU A 37 -4.02 -6.65 -6.17
C GLU A 37 -3.81 -8.15 -5.92
N ASN A 38 -2.63 -8.64 -6.30
CA ASN A 38 -2.19 -10.03 -6.12
C ASN A 38 -1.69 -10.35 -4.71
N VAL A 39 -1.63 -9.38 -3.79
CA VAL A 39 -1.19 -9.54 -2.41
C VAL A 39 -2.34 -9.28 -1.46
N ILE A 40 -2.87 -10.36 -0.90
CA ILE A 40 -3.92 -10.29 0.12
C ILE A 40 -3.31 -10.19 1.52
N GLN A 41 -3.95 -9.41 2.39
CA GLN A 41 -3.54 -9.29 3.78
C GLN A 41 -3.90 -10.57 4.55
N VAL A 42 -2.90 -11.26 5.11
CA VAL A 42 -3.11 -12.45 5.95
C VAL A 42 -4.00 -12.06 7.14
N ALA A 43 -5.10 -12.78 7.33
CA ALA A 43 -6.07 -12.51 8.39
C ALA A 43 -6.61 -11.06 8.41
N GLY A 44 -6.73 -10.42 7.23
CA GLY A 44 -7.11 -9.02 7.13
C GLY A 44 -6.09 -8.06 7.77
N GLY A 45 -4.84 -8.47 7.88
CA GLY A 45 -3.73 -7.69 8.45
C GLY A 45 -3.46 -7.98 9.93
N CYS A 46 -4.16 -8.94 10.54
CA CYS A 46 -3.96 -9.31 11.94
C CYS A 46 -2.86 -10.37 12.16
N GLY A 47 -2.37 -10.99 11.10
CA GLY A 47 -1.32 -12.02 11.15
C GLY A 47 -1.82 -13.43 11.52
N PRO A 48 -0.90 -14.42 11.52
CA PRO A 48 -1.24 -15.83 11.75
C PRO A 48 -1.87 -16.08 13.13
N GLY A 49 -2.97 -16.82 13.17
CA GLY A 49 -3.68 -17.15 14.42
C GLY A 49 -4.69 -16.11 14.89
N TRP A 50 -4.81 -15.00 14.16
CA TRP A 50 -5.75 -13.91 14.46
C TRP A 50 -6.71 -13.68 13.28
N HIS A 51 -7.75 -12.89 13.50
CA HIS A 51 -8.64 -12.39 12.46
C HIS A 51 -9.15 -10.99 12.79
N ARG A 52 -9.54 -10.26 11.74
CA ARG A 52 -10.16 -8.93 11.88
C ARG A 52 -11.61 -9.08 12.33
N GLY A 53 -11.93 -8.47 13.46
CA GLY A 53 -13.29 -8.42 14.01
C GLY A 53 -14.13 -7.27 13.42
N PRO A 54 -15.42 -7.18 13.80
CA PRO A 54 -16.38 -6.21 13.23
C PRO A 54 -15.99 -4.73 13.37
N TYR A 55 -15.17 -4.39 14.37
CA TYR A 55 -14.72 -3.03 14.66
C TYR A 55 -13.27 -2.78 14.24
N GLY A 56 -12.74 -3.59 13.32
CA GLY A 56 -11.36 -3.47 12.83
C GLY A 56 -10.27 -3.96 13.79
N GLY A 57 -10.61 -4.35 15.01
CA GLY A 57 -9.66 -4.92 15.97
C GLY A 57 -9.31 -6.38 15.68
N CYS A 58 -8.09 -6.79 16.02
CA CYS A 58 -7.62 -8.18 15.86
C CYS A 58 -8.07 -9.07 17.03
N ARG A 59 -8.52 -10.29 16.71
CA ARG A 59 -9.02 -11.28 17.68
C ARG A 59 -8.44 -12.68 17.40
N PRO A 60 -8.18 -13.52 18.42
CA PRO A 60 -7.69 -14.88 18.20
C PRO A 60 -8.70 -15.71 17.38
N MET A 61 -8.22 -16.56 16.48
CA MET A 61 -9.06 -17.49 15.71
C MET A 61 -9.66 -18.59 16.61
N TYR A 62 -8.84 -19.14 17.51
CA TYR A 62 -9.21 -20.21 18.44
C TYR A 62 -9.26 -19.69 19.87
N ASN A 63 -10.28 -18.89 20.16
CA ASN A 63 -10.52 -18.34 21.49
C ASN A 63 -11.38 -19.27 22.38
N CYS A 64 -12.10 -20.22 21.77
CA CYS A 64 -13.06 -21.05 22.48
C CYS A 64 -12.72 -22.55 22.41
N PRO A 65 -13.04 -23.32 23.47
CA PRO A 65 -12.91 -24.77 23.46
C PRO A 65 -13.80 -25.43 22.38
N PRO A 66 -13.51 -26.69 21.98
CA PRO A 66 -14.41 -27.46 21.13
C PRO A 66 -15.84 -27.51 21.69
N GLY A 67 -16.84 -27.34 20.81
CA GLY A 67 -18.25 -27.28 21.21
C GLY A 67 -18.72 -25.91 21.71
N TRP A 68 -17.92 -24.85 21.53
CA TRP A 68 -18.29 -23.47 21.81
C TRP A 68 -18.02 -22.58 20.58
N HIS A 69 -18.75 -21.48 20.46
CA HIS A 69 -18.51 -20.44 19.45
C HIS A 69 -18.18 -19.11 20.12
N SER A 70 -17.36 -18.32 19.43
CA SER A 70 -17.05 -16.95 19.83
C SER A 70 -18.31 -16.09 19.69
N GLY A 71 -18.76 -15.48 20.77
CA GLY A 71 -19.87 -14.55 20.72
C GLY A 71 -19.45 -13.14 20.26
N PRO A 72 -20.34 -12.15 20.42
CA PRO A 72 -20.05 -10.79 20.03
C PRO A 72 -18.71 -10.30 20.57
N PHE A 73 -17.91 -9.71 19.68
CA PHE A 73 -16.56 -9.19 19.97
C PHE A 73 -15.49 -10.22 20.37
N GLY A 74 -15.79 -11.52 20.39
CA GLY A 74 -14.83 -12.58 20.77
C GLY A 74 -14.39 -12.53 22.24
N ARG A 75 -15.18 -11.88 23.12
CA ARG A 75 -14.86 -11.75 24.56
C ARG A 75 -15.43 -12.87 25.43
N ARG A 76 -16.44 -13.56 24.92
CA ARG A 76 -17.14 -14.64 25.64
C ARG A 76 -17.39 -15.78 24.67
N CYS A 77 -17.23 -16.99 25.17
CA CYS A 77 -17.61 -18.19 24.47
C CYS A 77 -19.05 -18.55 24.84
N PHE A 78 -19.81 -18.97 23.84
CA PHE A 78 -21.17 -19.48 24.00
C PHE A 78 -21.19 -20.95 23.60
N ARG A 79 -21.82 -21.79 24.41
CA ARG A 79 -21.87 -23.23 24.13
C ARG A 79 -22.67 -23.41 22.85
N ASN A 80 -22.14 -24.21 21.93
CA ASN A 80 -22.89 -24.63 20.76
C ASN A 80 -24.06 -25.45 21.30
N GLY A 81 -25.27 -24.91 21.14
CA GLY A 81 -26.48 -25.58 21.59
C GLY A 81 -26.69 -26.87 20.82
N TRP A 82 -27.23 -27.86 21.52
CA TRP A 82 -27.93 -28.99 20.94
C TRP A 82 -29.26 -28.51 20.36
#